data_AF-A0A535AVT6-F1
#
_entry.id   AF-A0A535AVT6-F1
#
_cell.length_a   1.000
_cell.length_b   1.000
_cell.length_c   1.000
_cell.angle_alpha   90.00
_cell.angle_beta   90.00
_cell.angle_gamma   90.00
#
_symmetry.space_group_name_H-M   'P 1'
#
loop_
_entity.id
_entity.type
_entity.pdbx_description
1 polymer ?
#
loop_
_entity_poly.entity_id
_entity_poly.type
_entity_poly.pdbx_seq_one_letter_code
_entity_poly.pdbx_strand_id
1 'polypeptide(L)' 'WCDGHHLVWWIKGGPTTLSNLALLCRLHHRMVHEEGWTLERREGRFNAIPPPRRVRPSSRSA' A
#
# COMPACT_ATOMS: atom_id res chain seq x y z
N TRP A 1 8.66 12.65 4.56
CA TRP A 1 7.22 12.65 4.88
C TRP A 1 6.67 11.27 4.60
N CYS A 2 5.77 10.77 5.43
CA CYS A 2 5.09 9.49 5.24
C CYS A 2 3.59 9.72 5.16
N ASP A 3 2.91 8.88 4.39
CA ASP A 3 1.47 8.87 4.22
C ASP A 3 0.88 7.58 4.81
N GLY A 4 -0.36 7.65 5.29
CA GLY A 4 -1.10 6.48 5.78
C GLY A 4 -1.72 5.69 4.62
N HIS A 5 -1.33 4.43 4.48
CA HIS A 5 -1.85 3.49 3.50
C HIS A 5 -2.82 2.50 4.16
N HIS A 6 -4.04 2.36 3.62
CA HIS A 6 -5.02 1.39 4.10
C HIS A 6 -4.72 -0.03 3.60
N LEU A 7 -4.58 -1.01 4.51
CA LEU A 7 -4.42 -2.44 4.17
C LEU A 7 -5.69 -3.00 3.53
N VAL A 8 -6.84 -2.73 4.15
CA VAL A 8 -8.16 -2.86 3.52
C VAL A 8 -8.54 -1.48 3.02
N TRP A 9 -8.60 -1.34 1.70
CA TRP A 9 -8.86 -0.08 1.00
C TRP A 9 -10.15 0.59 1.49
N TRP A 10 -10.13 1.93 1.61
CA TRP A 10 -11.31 2.70 2.05
C TRP A 10 -12.53 2.41 1.18
N ILE A 11 -12.33 2.25 -0.15
CA ILE A 11 -13.42 2.09 -1.12
C ILE A 11 -14.10 0.73 -0.97
N LYS A 12 -13.42 -0.20 -0.31
CA LYS A 12 -13.94 -1.52 0.07
C LYS A 12 -14.48 -1.54 1.51
N GLY A 13 -14.69 -0.37 2.13
CA GLY A 13 -15.19 -0.23 3.49
C GLY A 13 -14.14 -0.38 4.59
N GLY A 14 -12.85 -0.32 4.26
CA GLY A 14 -11.79 -0.40 5.27
C GLY A 14 -11.76 0.83 6.20
N PRO A 15 -11.72 0.65 7.53
CA PRO A 15 -11.80 1.75 8.48
C PRO A 15 -10.46 2.50 8.59
N THR A 16 -10.51 3.78 8.98
CA THR A 16 -9.31 4.56 9.30
C THR A 16 -8.91 4.30 10.76
N THR A 17 -8.14 3.22 10.97
CA THR A 17 -7.63 2.82 12.29
C THR A 17 -6.14 2.46 12.22
N LEU A 18 -5.42 2.57 13.33
CA LEU A 18 -4.00 2.15 13.38
C LEU A 18 -3.78 0.68 13.02
N SER A 19 -4.78 -0.18 13.23
CA SER A 19 -4.73 -1.59 12.83
C SER A 19 -4.83 -1.79 11.32
N ASN A 20 -5.47 -0.87 10.60
CA ASN A 20 -5.68 -0.94 9.15
C ASN A 20 -4.74 -0.01 8.36
N LEU A 21 -3.85 0.72 9.02
CA LEU A 21 -2.93 1.66 8.36
C LEU A 21 -1.47 1.19 8.43
N ALA A 22 -0.73 1.50 7.37
CA ALA A 22 0.72 1.42 7.31
C ALA A 22 1.31 2.78 6.93
N LEU A 23 2.45 3.16 7.50
CA LEU A 23 3.15 4.38 7.10
C LEU A 23 4.14 4.06 5.97
N LEU A 24 3.95 4.70 4.82
CA LEU A 24 4.82 4.55 3.65
C LEU A 24 5.33 5.91 3.21
N CYS A 25 6.57 5.97 2.69
CA CYS A 25 7.00 7.17 1.96
C CYS A 25 6.26 7.24 0.62
N ARG A 26 6.19 8.42 0.01
CA ARG A 26 5.48 8.63 -1.27
C ARG A 26 5.82 7.62 -2.36
N LEU A 27 7.11 7.28 -2.52
CA LEU A 27 7.56 6.28 -3.50
C LEU A 27 6.92 4.92 -3.24
N HIS A 28 7.05 4.38 -2.02
CA HIS A 28 6.49 3.06 -1.68
C HIS A 28 4.96 3.08 -1.66
N HIS A 29 4.35 4.20 -1.27
CA HIS A 29 2.90 4.34 -1.30
C HIS A 29 2.37 4.20 -2.73
N ARG A 30 3.03 4.87 -3.69
CA ARG A 30 2.74 4.71 -5.12
C ARG A 30 2.93 3.28 -5.61
N MET A 31 4.01 2.62 -5.20
CA MET A 31 4.28 1.24 -5.64
C MET A 31 3.15 0.27 -5.25
N VAL A 32 2.57 0.44 -4.06
CA VAL A 32 1.43 -0.38 -3.59
C VAL A 32 0.12 0.01 -4.29
N HIS A 33 -0.06 1.29 -4.63
CA HIS A 33 -1.24 1.74 -5.37
C HIS A 33 -1.23 1.39 -6.86
N GLU A 34 -0.07 1.48 -7.53
CA GLU A 34 0.01 1.50 -8.99
C GLU A 34 0.87 0.40 -9.61
N GLU A 35 1.88 -0.09 -8.88
CA GLU A 35 2.89 -1.00 -9.43
C GLU A 35 2.65 -2.46 -9.02
N GLY A 36 1.48 -2.77 -8.46
CA GLY A 36 1.06 -4.14 -8.14
C GLY A 36 1.71 -4.75 -6.91
N TRP A 37 2.42 -3.96 -6.09
CA TRP A 37 2.91 -4.42 -4.80
C TRP A 37 1.76 -4.64 -3.85
N THR A 38 1.84 -5.71 -3.05
CA THR A 38 0.87 -5.96 -1.96
C THR A 38 1.54 -5.77 -0.62
N LEU A 39 0.85 -5.13 0.32
CA LEU A 39 1.30 -4.99 1.70
C LEU A 39 0.41 -5.84 2.61
N GLU A 40 1.03 -6.74 3.36
CA GLU A 40 0.35 -7.58 4.36
C GLU A 40 0.95 -7.36 5.74
N ARG A 41 0.14 -7.44 6.80
CA ARG A 41 0.62 -7.45 8.17
C ARG A 41 0.54 -8.85 8.78
N ARG A 42 1.68 -9.43 9.17
CA ARG A 42 1.75 -10.72 9.89
C ARG A 42 2.63 -10.56 11.13
N GLU A 43 2.15 -11.02 12.27
CA GLU A 43 2.91 -11.04 13.53
C GLU A 43 3.55 -9.68 13.88
N GLY A 44 2.80 -8.59 13.66
CA GLY A 44 3.27 -7.22 13.92
C GLY A 44 4.23 -6.64 12.86
N ARG A 45 4.67 -7.44 11.89
CA ARG A 45 5.55 -7.01 10.79
C ARG A 45 4.76 -6.78 9.50
N PHE A 46 5.25 -5.84 8.70
CA PHE A 46 4.75 -5.60 7.35
C PHE A 46 5.59 -6.37 6.33
N ASN A 47 4.93 -7.13 5.48
CA ASN A 47 5.52 -7.86 4.37
C ASN A 47 5.11 -7.18 3.06
N ALA A 48 6.09 -6.69 2.31
CA ALA A 48 5.89 -6.18 0.96
C ALA A 48 6.10 -7.33 -0.04
N ILE A 49 5.04 -7.69 -0.73
CA ILE A 49 5.03 -8.79 -1.69
C ILE A 49 5.14 -8.19 -3.10
N PRO A 50 6.18 -8.55 -3.87
CA PRO A 50 6.35 -8.01 -5.22
C PRO A 50 5.28 -8.57 -6.17
N PRO A 51 4.90 -7.81 -7.21
CA PRO A 51 4.03 -8.34 -8.25
C PRO A 51 4.72 -9.49 -9.01
N PRO A 52 3.97 -10.47 -9.54
CA PRO A 52 4.55 -11.59 -10.29
C PRO A 52 5.20 -11.16 -11.62
N ARG A 53 4.85 -9.96 -12.11
CA ARG A 53 5.45 -9.33 -13.29
C ARG A 53 5.66 -7.85 -13.00
N ARG A 54 6.70 -7.25 -13.59
CA ARG A 54 6.94 -5.82 -13.47
C ARG A 54 5.76 -5.03 -14.07
N VAL A 55 5.03 -4.31 -13.23
CA VAL A 55 4.00 -3.36 -13.64
C VAL A 55 4.68 -2.00 -13.81
N ARG A 56 4.43 -1.31 -14.93
CA ARG A 56 4.91 0.06 -15.12
C ARG A 56 3.97 1.00 -14.38
N PRO A 57 4.50 2.01 -13.65
CA PRO A 57 3.66 3.00 -13.01
C PRO A 57 2.75 3.66 -14.04
N SER A 58 1.47 3.83 -13.70
CA SER A 58 0.58 4.60 -14.55
C SER A 58 1.00 6.07 -14.45
N SER A 59 0.91 6.84 -15.53
CA SER A 59 1.22 8.28 -15.50
C SER A 59 0.25 9.10 -14.65
N ARG A 60 -0.79 8.48 -14.07
CA ARG A 60 -1.73 9.10 -13.15
C ARG A 60 -1.52 8.54 -11.74
N SER A 61 -0.95 9.35 -10.85
CA SER A 61 -1.65 9.86 -9.65
C SER A 61 -0.74 10.82 -8.88
N ALA A 62 -1.35 11.93 -8.47
CA ALA A 62 -0.92 12.81 -7.39
C ALA A 62 -1.75 12.46 -6.15
#